data_AF-A0A8T4NKI4-F1
#
_entry.id   AF-A0A8T4NKI4-F1
#
_cell.length_a   1.000
_cell.length_b   1.000
_cell.length_c   1.000
_cell.angle_alpha   90.00
_cell.angle_beta   90.00
_cell.angle_gamma   90.00
#
_symmetry.space_group_name_H-M   'P 1'
#
loop_
_entity.id
_entity.type
_entity.pdbx_description
1 polymer ?
#
loop_
_entity_poly.entity_id
_entity_poly.type
_entity_poly.pdbx_seq_one_letter_code
_entity_poly.pdbx_strand_id
1 'polypeptide(L)' 'MALEVKTKKWGNSIGIVIPMWIANKLNLRPEESIIIEITRKENVLKELFGAVKFKKSTEQILKEVRKDLEGKWLK' A
#
# COMPACT_ATOMS: atom_id res chain seq x y z
N MET A 1 12.40 6.42 2.69
CA MET A 1 11.19 7.10 2.19
C MET A 1 10.30 6.03 1.57
N ALA A 2 9.05 5.90 2.00
CA ALA A 2 8.10 4.96 1.42
C ALA A 2 7.15 5.72 0.49
N LEU A 3 6.87 5.16 -0.69
CA LEU A 3 6.01 5.77 -1.70
C LEU A 3 5.06 4.72 -2.27
N GLU A 4 3.77 5.02 -2.24
CA GLU A 4 2.78 4.19 -2.94
C GLU A 4 2.84 4.50 -4.44
N VAL A 5 3.21 3.50 -5.22
CA VAL A 5 3.35 3.59 -6.69
C VAL A 5 2.45 2.58 -7.38
N LYS A 6 2.05 2.92 -8.60
CA LYS A 6 1.34 1.99 -9.47
C LYS A 6 2.34 1.14 -10.24
N THR A 7 2.10 -0.16 -10.22
CA THR A 7 2.77 -1.09 -11.13
C THR A 7 2.06 -1.10 -12.47
N LYS A 8 2.80 -1.43 -13.54
CA LYS A 8 2.27 -1.54 -14.91
C LYS A 8 2.80 -2.82 -15.56
N LYS A 9 1.99 -3.48 -16.38
CA LYS A 9 2.45 -4.59 -17.23
C LYS A 9 3.35 -4.04 -18.35
N TRP A 10 4.51 -4.62 -18.52
CA TRP A 10 5.45 -4.32 -19.60
C TRP A 10 5.90 -5.63 -20.24
N GLY A 11 5.26 -6.00 -21.36
CA GLY A 11 5.49 -7.30 -21.99
C GLY A 11 5.16 -8.45 -21.02
N ASN A 12 6.15 -9.31 -20.76
CA ASN A 12 6.06 -10.41 -19.79
C ASN A 12 6.56 -10.03 -18.37
N SER A 13 6.77 -8.74 -18.12
CA SER A 13 7.31 -8.21 -16.85
C SER A 13 6.34 -7.22 -16.20
N ILE A 14 6.57 -6.94 -14.92
CA ILE A 14 5.91 -5.85 -14.19
C ILE A 14 6.93 -4.73 -13.99
N GLY A 15 6.60 -3.54 -14.48
CA GLY A 15 7.36 -2.32 -14.24
C GLY A 15 6.76 -1.51 -13.09
N ILE A 16 7.61 -0.76 -12.40
CA ILE A 16 7.21 0.26 -11.44
C ILE A 16 7.34 1.63 -12.12
N VAL A 17 6.31 2.46 -12.02
CA VAL A 17 6.35 3.82 -12.55
C VAL A 17 6.87 4.76 -11.46
N ILE A 18 8.08 5.28 -11.63
CA ILE A 18 8.65 6.31 -10.76
C ILE A 18 8.18 7.68 -11.28
N PRO A 19 7.44 8.47 -10.47
CA PRO A 19 7.04 9.81 -10.86
C PRO A 19 8.24 10.71 -11.15
N MET A 20 8.13 11.56 -12.18
CA MET A 20 9.26 12.40 -12.65
C MET A 20 9.83 13.32 -11.56
N TRP A 21 9.00 13.83 -10.65
CA TRP A 21 9.46 14.68 -9.55
C TRP A 21 10.39 13.93 -8.57
N ILE A 22 10.21 12.62 -8.39
CA ILE A 22 11.13 11.78 -7.60
C ILE A 22 12.39 11.49 -8.39
N ALA A 23 12.23 11.14 -9.67
CA ALA A 23 13.38 10.90 -10.54
C ALA A 23 14.30 12.13 -10.56
N ASN A 24 13.76 13.34 -10.70
CA ASN A 24 14.53 14.58 -10.63
C ASN A 24 15.15 14.82 -9.25
N LYS A 25 14.39 14.62 -8.16
CA LYS A 25 14.87 14.83 -6.79
C LYS A 25 16.04 13.91 -6.44
N LEU A 26 16.01 12.68 -6.94
CA LEU A 26 17.03 11.65 -6.70
C LEU A 26 18.06 11.58 -7.83
N ASN A 27 17.96 12.46 -8.83
CA ASN A 27 18.78 12.49 -10.03
C ASN A 27 18.88 11.13 -10.74
N LEU A 28 17.74 10.43 -10.81
CA LEU A 28 17.65 9.14 -11.44
C LEU A 28 17.73 9.28 -12.96
N ARG A 29 18.53 8.42 -13.58
CA ARG A 29 18.73 8.38 -15.02
C ARG A 29 18.04 7.16 -15.64
N PRO A 30 17.60 7.25 -16.91
CA PRO A 30 17.18 6.07 -17.64
C PRO A 30 18.27 4.98 -17.60
N GLU A 31 17.83 3.72 -17.53
CA GLU A 31 18.68 2.52 -17.63
C GLU A 31 19.71 2.32 -16.51
N GLU A 32 19.65 3.09 -15.42
CA GLU A 32 20.51 2.83 -14.27
C GLU A 32 19.99 1.68 -13.39
N SER A 33 20.89 1.04 -12.67
CA SER A 33 20.55 0.00 -11.69
C SER A 33 20.25 0.63 -10.33
N ILE A 34 19.09 0.29 -9.77
CA ILE A 34 18.66 0.76 -8.44
C ILE A 34 18.19 -0.40 -7.58
N ILE A 35 18.29 -0.24 -6.25
CA ILE A 35 17.74 -1.19 -5.27
C ILE A 35 16.37 -0.66 -4.83
N ILE A 36 15.37 -1.53 -4.86
CA ILE A 36 14.01 -1.23 -4.44
C ILE A 36 13.53 -2.23 -3.40
N GLU A 37 12.85 -1.73 -2.37
CA GLU A 37 12.12 -2.55 -1.41
C GLU A 37 10.63 -2.48 -1.76
N ILE A 38 9.99 -3.65 -1.95
CA ILE A 38 8.59 -3.73 -2.39
C ILE A 38 7.77 -4.33 -1.25
N THR A 39 6.79 -3.57 -0.78
CA THR A 39 5.77 -4.06 0.17
C THR A 39 4.41 -4.05 -0.53
N ARG A 40 3.68 -5.17 -0.47
CA ARG A 40 2.30 -5.19 -0.97
C ARG A 40 1.39 -4.45 -0.01
N LYS A 41 0.48 -3.65 -0.55
CA LYS A 41 -0.59 -3.06 0.24
C LYS A 41 -1.57 -4.16 0.64
N GLU A 42 -1.49 -4.60 1.88
CA GLU A 42 -2.50 -5.48 2.47
C GLU A 42 -3.75 -4.66 2.76
N ASN A 43 -4.88 -5.08 2.18
CA ASN A 43 -6.17 -4.54 2.56
C ASN A 43 -6.55 -5.14 3.90
N VAL A 44 -6.20 -4.48 4.99
CA VAL A 44 -6.59 -4.84 6.37
C VAL A 44 -8.09 -5.16 6.46
N LEU A 45 -8.92 -4.43 5.70
CA LEU A 45 -10.35 -4.67 5.62
C LEU A 45 -10.70 -6.05 5.05
N LYS A 46 -9.99 -6.53 4.03
CA LYS A 46 -10.34 -7.79 3.34
C LYS A 46 -10.14 -9.01 4.25
N GLU A 47 -9.17 -8.94 5.15
CA GLU A 47 -8.89 -9.98 6.14
C GLU A 47 -9.91 -9.95 7.28
N LEU A 48 -10.29 -8.75 7.76
CA LEU A 48 -11.33 -8.59 8.77
C LEU A 48 -12.71 -9.02 8.24
N PHE A 49 -13.08 -8.67 7.01
CA PHE A 49 -14.36 -9.07 6.42
C PHE A 49 -14.48 -10.59 6.16
N GLY A 50 -13.35 -11.30 6.00
CA GLY A 50 -13.33 -12.76 5.85
C GLY A 50 -13.56 -13.51 7.17
N ALA A 51 -12.93 -13.05 8.26
CA ALA A 51 -13.05 -13.67 9.58
C ALA A 51 -14.35 -13.28 10.33
N VAL A 52 -14.92 -12.10 10.04
CA VAL A 52 -16.05 -11.54 10.81
C VAL A 52 -17.43 -11.97 10.29
N LYS A 53 -17.52 -12.61 9.11
CA LYS A 53 -18.78 -13.14 8.57
C LYS A 53 -19.53 -14.10 9.50
N PHE A 54 -18.89 -14.63 10.54
CA PHE A 54 -19.51 -15.61 11.43
C PHE A 54 -20.00 -15.10 12.79
N LYS A 55 -19.63 -13.90 13.31
CA LYS A 55 -19.92 -13.60 14.73
C LYS A 55 -20.21 -12.15 15.17
N LYS A 56 -20.19 -11.11 14.33
CA LYS A 56 -20.46 -9.72 14.81
C LYS A 56 -21.34 -8.89 13.88
N SER A 57 -22.12 -7.98 14.46
CA SER A 57 -22.96 -7.03 13.71
C SER A 57 -22.12 -5.91 13.08
N THR A 58 -22.59 -5.36 11.97
CA THR A 58 -21.90 -4.31 11.19
C THR A 58 -21.46 -3.10 12.04
N GLU A 59 -22.26 -2.73 13.05
CA GLU A 59 -21.97 -1.62 13.96
C GLU A 59 -20.74 -1.87 14.86
N GLN A 60 -20.54 -3.11 15.31
CA GLN A 60 -19.39 -3.47 16.13
C GLN A 60 -18.09 -3.41 15.31
N ILE A 61 -18.16 -3.81 14.04
CA ILE A 61 -17.02 -3.75 13.11
C ILE A 61 -16.60 -2.30 12.86
N LEU A 62 -17.57 -1.42 12.60
CA LEU A 62 -17.30 0.00 12.38
C LEU A 62 -16.65 0.67 13.60
N LYS A 63 -17.04 0.26 14.81
CA LYS A 63 -16.49 0.77 16.07
C LYS A 63 -15.04 0.28 16.30
N GLU A 64 -14.75 -0.97 15.99
CA GLU A 64 -13.39 -1.54 16.08
C GLU A 64 -12.43 -0.91 15.05
N VAL A 65 -12.88 -0.73 13.81
CA VAL A 65 -12.08 -0.10 12.74
C VAL A 65 -11.75 1.36 13.07
N ARG A 66 -12.70 2.13 13.62
CA ARG A 66 -12.43 3.52 14.05
C ARG A 66 -11.36 3.58 15.13
N LYS A 67 -11.44 2.69 16.13
CA LYS A 67 -10.50 2.67 17.25
C LYS A 67 -9.07 2.31 16.80
N ASP A 68 -8.94 1.38 15.86
CA ASP A 68 -7.66 0.99 15.28
C ASP A 68 -7.04 2.09 14.38
N LEU A 69 -7.88 2.83 13.64
CA LEU A 69 -7.43 3.94 12.82
C LEU A 69 -6.95 5.13 13.68
N GLU A 70 -7.63 5.44 14.78
CA GLU A 70 -7.22 6.51 15.71
C GLU A 70 -5.88 6.18 16.42
N GLY A 71 -5.63 4.91 16.75
CA GLY A 71 -4.36 4.47 17.35
C GLY A 71 -3.16 4.54 16.40
N LYS A 72 -3.37 4.51 15.09
CA LYS A 72 -2.30 4.59 14.07
C LYS A 72 -1.89 6.02 13.70
N TRP A 73 -2.71 7.03 14.01
CA TRP A 73 -2.42 8.44 13.73
C TRP A 73 -1.87 9.22 14.94
N LEU A 74 -1.79 8.60 16.13
CA LEU A 74 -1.26 9.17 17.37
C LEU A 74 0.14 8.62 17.75
N LYS A 75 0.87 8.03 16.80
CA LYS A 75 2.25 7.57 16.96
C LYS A 75 3.18 8.21 15.94
#